data_AF-A0A1G2H7X1-F1
#
_entry.id   AF-A0A1G2H7X1-F1
#
_cell.length_a   1.000
_cell.length_b   1.000
_cell.length_c   1.000
_cell.angle_alpha   90.00
_cell.angle_beta   90.00
_cell.angle_gamma   90.00
#
_symmetry.space_group_name_H-M   'P 1'
#
loop_
_entity.id
_entity.type
_entity.pdbx_description
1 polymer ?
#
loop_
_entity_poly.entity_id
_entity_poly.type
_entity_poly.pdbx_seq_one_letter_code
_entity_poly.pdbx_strand_id
1 'polypeptide(L)'
;MLWLWDLFEFTWQGLFKFVLYFLIGWVFFVRRPKPRKGDLPMVLGMAVLMFAFSFAKSGVSIFSYAYGFFLFGFWATTVLFLRIKIRYRAAVLVILAGLLAASWIFLSPDKLIYAYVPISLLSLTAMLFSRSIRKSGNDKKDFWDDPRLITPPDFKEISEPVIFLMGPIQGAREWQRDAAYMIWGMNKDIRVACPRRKFFSEKFDYDTQVDWETAYLNRAAENGAILCWLEREHTHYCERAYAQTTRFELGEWKSKYEANGGINLVVGIDEGFSNGRYILKRLSDDCPDVPIAKSLKEACEKAVEKILERSS
;
A
#
# COMPACT_ATOMS: atom_id res chain seq x y z
N MET A 1 -30.04 53.45 5.42
CA MET A 1 -30.64 52.25 4.79
C MET A 1 -29.98 51.88 3.46
N LEU A 2 -29.63 52.82 2.57
CA LEU A 2 -28.98 52.53 1.28
C LEU A 2 -27.63 51.79 1.40
N TRP A 3 -26.79 52.14 2.39
CA TRP A 3 -25.51 51.47 2.65
C TRP A 3 -25.60 49.98 3.03
N LEU A 4 -26.72 49.55 3.63
CA LEU A 4 -26.93 48.14 3.97
C LEU A 4 -27.30 47.32 2.72
N TRP A 5 -27.94 47.95 1.74
CA TRP A 5 -28.25 47.32 0.45
C TRP A 5 -26.98 47.18 -0.40
N ASP A 6 -26.15 48.21 -0.50
CA ASP A 6 -24.87 48.13 -1.23
C ASP A 6 -23.93 47.06 -0.64
N LEU A 7 -23.89 46.93 0.70
CA LEU A 7 -23.14 45.86 1.37
C LEU A 7 -23.73 44.46 1.09
N PHE A 8 -25.05 44.36 0.93
CA PHE A 8 -25.76 43.11 0.66
C PHE A 8 -25.64 42.65 -0.80
N GLU A 9 -25.76 43.54 -1.79
CA GLU A 9 -25.48 43.21 -3.19
C GLU A 9 -24.01 42.85 -3.42
N PHE A 10 -23.10 43.59 -2.77
CA PHE A 10 -21.67 43.37 -2.89
C PHE A 10 -21.24 41.99 -2.35
N THR A 11 -21.81 41.58 -1.22
CA THR A 11 -21.55 40.25 -0.62
C THR A 11 -22.17 39.12 -1.43
N TRP A 12 -23.36 39.32 -2.03
CA TRP A 12 -23.99 38.29 -2.86
C TRP A 12 -23.28 38.08 -4.20
N GLN A 13 -22.86 39.15 -4.90
CA GLN A 13 -22.11 38.98 -6.14
C GLN A 13 -20.73 38.34 -5.90
N GLY A 14 -20.08 38.66 -4.78
CA GLY A 14 -18.83 38.01 -4.35
C GLY A 14 -19.05 36.53 -4.02
N LEU A 15 -20.09 36.21 -3.26
CA LEU A 15 -20.43 34.84 -2.88
C LEU A 15 -20.86 34.00 -4.09
N PHE A 16 -21.63 34.56 -5.02
CA PHE A 16 -22.03 33.88 -6.25
C PHE A 16 -20.84 33.55 -7.15
N LYS A 17 -19.91 34.51 -7.34
CA LYS A 17 -18.66 34.27 -8.07
C LYS A 17 -17.83 33.20 -7.38
N PHE A 18 -17.70 33.24 -6.05
CA PHE A 18 -17.00 32.22 -5.28
C PHE A 18 -17.62 30.83 -5.47
N VAL A 19 -18.94 30.69 -5.35
CA VAL A 19 -19.66 29.42 -5.53
C VAL A 19 -19.51 28.90 -6.97
N LEU A 20 -19.59 29.78 -7.98
CA LEU A 20 -19.40 29.40 -9.37
C LEU A 20 -17.98 28.88 -9.64
N TYR A 21 -16.95 29.58 -9.15
CA TYR A 21 -15.55 29.14 -9.28
C TYR A 21 -15.28 27.86 -8.47
N PHE A 22 -15.90 27.71 -7.30
CA PHE A 22 -15.86 26.49 -6.49
C PHE A 22 -16.42 25.30 -7.28
N LEU A 23 -17.58 25.45 -7.93
CA LEU A 23 -18.19 24.40 -8.74
C LEU A 23 -17.35 24.04 -9.97
N ILE A 24 -16.76 25.03 -10.65
CA ILE A 24 -15.85 24.80 -11.78
C ILE A 24 -14.61 24.02 -11.32
N GLY A 25 -13.96 24.45 -10.23
CA GLY A 25 -12.82 23.75 -9.65
C GLY A 25 -13.17 22.33 -9.21
N TRP A 26 -14.32 22.14 -8.56
CA TRP A 26 -14.83 20.85 -8.11
C TRP A 26 -15.06 19.88 -9.27
N VAL A 27 -15.70 20.32 -10.36
CA VAL A 27 -15.96 19.48 -11.55
C VAL A 27 -14.66 19.05 -12.22
N PHE A 28 -13.66 19.94 -12.32
CA PHE A 28 -12.36 19.61 -12.93
C PHE A 28 -11.52 18.67 -12.07
N PHE A 29 -11.59 18.78 -10.74
CA PHE A 29 -10.73 18.00 -9.84
C PHE A 29 -11.36 16.69 -9.40
N VAL A 30 -12.66 16.64 -9.10
CA VAL A 30 -13.31 15.45 -8.53
C VAL A 30 -13.52 14.34 -9.56
N ARG A 31 -13.70 14.68 -10.84
CA ARG A 31 -13.87 13.67 -11.91
C ARG A 31 -12.59 12.97 -12.38
N ARG A 32 -11.40 13.37 -11.91
CA ARG A 32 -10.15 12.71 -12.32
C ARG A 32 -9.64 11.71 -11.26
N PRO A 33 -9.34 10.45 -11.66
CA PRO A 33 -8.99 9.38 -10.72
C PRO A 33 -7.58 9.50 -10.12
N LYS A 34 -6.64 10.25 -10.73
CA LYS A 34 -5.29 10.51 -10.18
C LYS A 34 -4.77 11.91 -10.55
N PRO A 35 -4.19 12.68 -9.61
CA PRO A 35 -3.52 13.94 -9.92
C PRO A 35 -2.20 13.70 -10.67
N ARG A 36 -1.89 14.53 -11.68
CA ARG A 36 -0.63 14.50 -12.45
C ARG A 36 0.43 15.40 -11.82
N LYS A 37 1.70 15.11 -12.13
CA LYS A 37 2.83 16.01 -11.85
C LYS A 37 2.59 17.31 -12.62
N GLY A 38 2.27 18.40 -11.92
CA GLY A 38 1.93 19.71 -12.51
C GLY A 38 0.58 20.29 -12.10
N ASP A 39 -0.33 19.47 -11.56
CA ASP A 39 -1.66 19.95 -11.15
C ASP A 39 -1.58 20.94 -9.98
N LEU A 40 -0.67 20.72 -9.03
CA LEU A 40 -0.50 21.59 -7.85
C LEU A 40 0.06 22.99 -8.22
N PRO A 41 1.15 23.11 -9.01
CA PRO A 41 1.59 24.41 -9.55
C PRO A 41 0.51 25.14 -10.35
N MET A 42 -0.30 24.44 -11.14
CA MET A 42 -1.38 25.05 -11.93
C MET A 42 -2.49 25.62 -11.04
N VAL A 43 -2.89 24.90 -9.99
CA VAL A 43 -3.89 25.38 -9.01
C VAL A 43 -3.38 26.59 -8.25
N LEU A 44 -2.12 26.55 -7.80
CA LEU A 44 -1.47 27.69 -7.15
C LEU A 44 -1.36 28.89 -8.11
N GLY A 45 -1.02 28.66 -9.38
CA GLY A 45 -0.96 29.70 -10.41
C GLY A 45 -2.33 30.33 -10.70
N MET A 46 -3.39 29.54 -10.80
CA MET A 46 -4.76 30.06 -10.97
C MET A 46 -5.23 30.82 -9.72
N ALA A 47 -4.90 30.35 -8.52
CA ALA A 47 -5.22 31.06 -7.28
C ALA A 47 -4.54 32.43 -7.20
N VAL A 48 -3.26 32.50 -7.59
CA VAL A 48 -2.49 33.75 -7.65
C VAL A 48 -3.02 34.69 -8.74
N LEU A 49 -3.39 34.18 -9.91
CA LEU A 49 -4.01 34.98 -10.97
C LEU A 49 -5.38 35.53 -10.58
N MET A 50 -6.21 34.71 -9.93
CA MET A 50 -7.51 35.14 -9.40
C MET A 50 -7.36 36.20 -8.29
N PHE A 51 -6.31 36.08 -7.48
CA PHE A 51 -5.93 37.07 -6.47
C PHE A 51 -5.47 38.38 -7.12
N ALA A 52 -4.61 38.33 -8.14
CA ALA A 52 -4.13 39.50 -8.88
C ALA A 52 -5.27 40.22 -9.64
N PHE A 53 -6.19 39.47 -10.25
CA PHE A 53 -7.36 40.03 -10.94
C PHE A 53 -8.36 40.70 -9.98
N SER A 54 -8.46 40.20 -8.75
CA SER A 54 -9.32 40.80 -7.71
C SER A 54 -8.71 42.11 -7.16
N PHE A 55 -7.37 42.20 -7.11
CA PHE A 55 -6.64 43.42 -6.73
C PHE A 55 -6.85 44.58 -7.74
N ALA A 56 -7.01 44.26 -9.02
CA ALA A 56 -7.02 45.27 -10.08
C ALA A 56 -8.35 46.03 -10.23
N LYS A 57 -9.45 45.61 -9.58
CA LYS A 57 -10.78 46.10 -9.98
C LYS A 57 -11.73 46.61 -8.89
N SER A 58 -11.30 46.81 -7.65
CA SER A 58 -12.25 47.34 -6.66
C SER A 58 -11.58 48.02 -5.47
N GLY A 59 -12.07 49.21 -5.10
CA GLY A 59 -11.74 49.91 -3.84
C GLY A 59 -12.36 49.23 -2.62
N VAL A 60 -12.06 47.95 -2.43
CA VAL A 60 -12.63 47.09 -1.38
C VAL A 60 -11.59 46.98 -0.27
N SER A 61 -12.05 46.99 0.99
CA SER A 61 -11.15 47.00 2.13
C SER A 61 -10.30 45.73 2.18
N ILE A 62 -9.05 45.90 2.60
CA ILE A 62 -8.05 44.83 2.70
C ILE A 62 -8.55 43.64 3.56
N PHE A 63 -9.50 43.90 4.47
CA PHE A 63 -10.10 42.90 5.36
C PHE A 63 -11.01 41.91 4.64
N SER A 64 -11.82 42.35 3.68
CA SER A 64 -12.69 41.46 2.89
C SER A 64 -11.86 40.50 2.02
N TYR A 65 -10.70 40.95 1.57
CA TYR A 65 -9.76 40.14 0.78
C TYR A 65 -8.95 39.15 1.62
N ALA A 66 -8.51 39.55 2.81
CA ALA A 66 -7.86 38.64 3.76
C ALA A 66 -8.79 37.48 4.14
N TYR A 67 -10.08 37.76 4.31
CA TYR A 67 -11.09 36.74 4.60
C TYR A 67 -11.32 35.77 3.43
N GLY A 68 -11.39 36.29 2.20
CA GLY A 68 -11.47 35.46 0.98
C GLY A 68 -10.26 34.55 0.79
N PHE A 69 -9.04 35.07 1.04
CA PHE A 69 -7.80 34.29 0.98
C PHE A 69 -7.78 33.19 2.04
N PHE A 70 -8.28 33.48 3.24
CA PHE A 70 -8.41 32.51 4.31
C PHE A 70 -9.34 31.35 3.94
N LEU A 71 -10.54 31.65 3.42
CA LEU A 71 -11.50 30.63 2.99
C LEU A 71 -10.97 29.78 1.83
N PHE A 72 -10.28 30.40 0.87
CA PHE A 72 -9.65 29.67 -0.24
C PHE A 72 -8.50 28.77 0.24
N GLY A 73 -7.64 29.27 1.13
CA GLY A 73 -6.55 28.49 1.74
C GLY A 73 -7.08 27.29 2.53
N PHE A 74 -8.15 27.49 3.31
CA PHE A 74 -8.85 26.44 4.05
C PHE A 74 -9.46 25.38 3.12
N TRP A 75 -10.06 25.81 2.00
CA TRP A 75 -10.60 24.91 0.99
C TRP A 75 -9.51 24.07 0.31
N ALA A 76 -8.44 24.71 -0.17
CA ALA A 76 -7.34 24.03 -0.84
C ALA A 76 -6.68 22.98 0.07
N THR A 77 -6.48 23.31 1.35
CA THR A 77 -5.94 22.38 2.35
C THR A 77 -6.92 21.23 2.67
N THR A 78 -8.23 21.48 2.73
CA THR A 78 -9.24 20.44 2.94
C THR A 78 -9.33 19.46 1.75
N VAL A 79 -9.26 19.96 0.52
CA VAL A 79 -9.25 19.12 -0.70
C VAL A 79 -7.98 18.27 -0.79
N LEU A 80 -6.82 18.85 -0.41
CA LEU A 80 -5.57 18.09 -0.27
C LEU A 80 -5.67 17.03 0.85
N PHE A 81 -6.26 17.36 2.01
CA PHE A 81 -6.47 16.43 3.12
C PHE A 81 -7.26 15.17 2.71
N LEU A 82 -8.30 15.34 1.89
CA LEU A 82 -9.13 14.23 1.40
C LEU A 82 -8.36 13.29 0.45
N ARG A 83 -7.34 13.79 -0.26
CA ARG A 83 -6.60 13.05 -1.30
C ARG A 83 -5.22 12.53 -0.90
N ILE A 84 -4.63 13.01 0.20
CA ILE A 84 -3.31 12.55 0.63
C ILE A 84 -3.42 11.23 1.43
N LYS A 85 -2.44 10.32 1.24
CA LYS A 85 -2.26 9.09 2.05
C LYS A 85 -2.38 9.42 3.55
N ILE A 86 -3.06 8.54 4.31
CA ILE A 86 -3.36 8.67 5.75
C ILE A 86 -2.21 9.25 6.58
N ARG A 87 -0.95 8.89 6.26
CA ARG A 87 0.26 9.35 6.94
C ARG A 87 0.48 10.88 6.99
N TYR A 88 -0.16 11.66 6.12
CA TYR A 88 0.01 13.13 6.10
C TYR A 88 -1.24 13.92 6.50
N ARG A 89 -2.35 13.23 6.76
CA ARG A 89 -3.61 13.87 7.18
C ARG A 89 -3.40 14.70 8.45
N ALA A 90 -2.65 14.17 9.41
CA ALA A 90 -2.37 14.88 10.65
C ALA A 90 -1.57 16.19 10.47
N ALA A 91 -0.59 16.24 9.56
CA ALA A 91 0.18 17.46 9.29
C ALA A 91 -0.71 18.57 8.69
N VAL A 92 -1.64 18.19 7.81
CA VAL A 92 -2.60 19.13 7.21
C VAL A 92 -3.61 19.63 8.24
N LEU A 93 -4.04 18.80 9.20
CA LEU A 93 -4.88 19.24 10.32
C LEU A 93 -4.19 20.24 11.24
N VAL A 94 -2.89 20.06 11.52
CA VAL A 94 -2.11 21.01 12.33
C VAL A 94 -1.98 22.36 11.61
N ILE A 95 -1.75 22.35 10.29
CA ILE A 95 -1.71 23.57 9.48
C ILE A 95 -3.07 24.28 9.47
N LEU A 96 -4.16 23.52 9.28
CA LEU A 96 -5.53 24.05 9.33
C LEU A 96 -5.87 24.67 10.70
N ALA A 97 -5.49 24.01 11.80
CA ALA A 97 -5.68 24.52 13.15
C ALA A 97 -4.87 25.80 13.40
N GLY A 98 -3.61 25.85 12.91
CA GLY A 98 -2.77 27.05 12.99
C GLY A 98 -3.32 28.23 12.19
N LEU A 99 -3.83 27.98 10.98
CA LEU A 99 -4.49 28.99 10.16
C LEU A 99 -5.76 29.52 10.84
N LEU A 100 -6.62 28.63 11.37
CA LEU A 100 -7.81 29.03 12.13
C LEU A 100 -7.46 29.88 13.35
N ALA A 101 -6.43 29.49 14.11
CA ALA A 101 -5.96 30.28 15.25
C ALA A 101 -5.45 31.68 14.84
N ALA A 102 -4.66 31.76 13.77
CA ALA A 102 -4.15 33.03 13.24
C ALA A 102 -5.27 33.95 12.72
N SER A 103 -6.29 33.38 12.06
CA SER A 103 -7.45 34.14 11.60
C SER A 103 -8.28 34.73 12.75
N TRP A 104 -8.37 34.00 13.87
CA TRP A 104 -9.12 34.45 15.04
C TRP A 104 -8.42 35.61 15.75
N ILE A 105 -7.08 35.58 15.83
CA ILE A 105 -6.26 36.66 16.40
C ILE A 105 -6.42 37.95 15.58
N PHE A 106 -6.48 37.85 14.25
CA PHE A 106 -6.67 39.01 13.37
C PHE A 106 -8.07 39.62 13.40
N LEU A 107 -9.10 38.82 13.72
CA LEU A 107 -10.51 39.27 13.70
C LEU A 107 -11.00 39.85 15.03
N SER A 108 -10.26 39.72 16.13
CA SER A 108 -10.67 40.24 17.44
C SER A 108 -9.46 40.60 18.33
N PRO A 109 -8.68 41.63 17.95
CA PRO A 109 -7.44 42.01 18.64
C PRO A 109 -7.64 42.37 20.12
N ASP A 110 -8.84 42.83 20.49
CA ASP A 110 -9.14 43.35 21.83
C ASP A 110 -9.54 42.23 22.83
N LYS A 111 -9.64 40.97 22.37
CA LYS A 111 -10.10 39.82 23.16
C LYS A 111 -8.99 38.78 23.38
N LEU A 112 -7.85 39.23 23.91
CA LEU A 112 -6.66 38.41 24.17
C LEU A 112 -6.91 37.19 25.10
N ILE A 113 -7.90 37.27 26.00
CA ILE A 113 -8.19 36.21 26.98
C ILE A 113 -8.68 34.91 26.32
N TYR A 114 -9.21 34.97 25.09
CA TYR A 114 -9.68 33.78 24.36
C TYR A 114 -8.60 33.10 23.49
N ALA A 115 -7.38 33.65 23.42
CA ALA A 115 -6.26 33.05 22.69
C ALA A 115 -5.69 31.78 23.36
N TYR A 116 -6.04 31.52 24.61
CA TYR A 116 -5.63 30.30 25.33
C TYR A 116 -6.26 29.03 24.77
N VAL A 117 -7.50 29.09 24.26
CA VAL A 117 -8.21 27.91 23.76
C VAL A 117 -7.57 27.35 22.47
N PRO A 118 -7.23 28.17 21.45
CA PRO A 118 -6.52 27.70 20.25
C PRO A 118 -5.13 27.12 20.55
N ILE A 119 -4.36 27.74 21.45
CA ILE A 119 -3.00 27.29 21.81
C ILE A 119 -3.04 25.94 22.54
N SER A 120 -4.03 25.76 23.42
CA SER A 120 -4.26 24.49 24.13
C SER A 120 -4.65 23.37 23.17
N LEU A 121 -5.50 23.68 22.18
CA LEU A 121 -5.90 22.72 21.14
C LEU A 121 -4.71 22.32 20.25
N LEU A 122 -3.88 23.29 19.82
CA LEU A 122 -2.65 23.04 19.07
C LEU A 122 -1.68 22.13 19.83
N SER A 123 -1.52 22.39 21.14
CA SER A 123 -0.65 21.61 22.03
C SER A 123 -1.17 20.18 22.20
N LEU A 124 -2.48 19.99 22.38
CA LEU A 124 -3.11 18.67 22.46
C LEU A 124 -2.98 17.90 21.14
N THR A 125 -3.16 18.59 20.00
CA THR A 125 -3.01 18.00 18.67
C THR A 125 -1.56 17.57 18.41
N ALA A 126 -0.59 18.39 18.81
CA ALA A 126 0.83 18.07 18.74
C ALA A 126 1.22 16.90 19.68
N MET A 127 0.62 16.83 20.87
CA MET A 127 0.86 15.74 21.82
C MET A 127 0.28 14.40 21.30
N LEU A 128 -0.94 14.40 20.77
CA LEU A 128 -1.55 13.24 20.11
C LEU A 128 -0.77 12.81 18.87
N PHE A 129 -0.23 13.77 18.12
CA PHE A 129 0.68 13.54 17.00
C PHE A 129 2.00 12.89 17.43
N SER A 130 2.62 13.36 18.53
CA SER A 130 3.84 12.76 19.06
C SER A 130 3.64 11.28 19.45
N ARG A 131 2.46 10.93 20.01
CA ARG A 131 2.09 9.55 20.33
C ARG A 131 1.81 8.71 19.06
N SER A 132 1.21 9.30 18.03
CA SER A 132 0.97 8.63 16.74
C SER A 132 2.28 8.37 15.97
N ILE A 133 3.19 9.36 15.93
CA ILE A 133 4.54 9.20 15.37
C ILE A 133 5.33 8.16 16.17
N ARG A 134 5.27 8.18 17.51
CA ARG A 134 5.97 7.19 18.34
C ARG A 134 5.44 5.76 18.13
N LYS A 135 4.18 5.59 17.71
CA LYS A 135 3.64 4.28 17.24
C LYS A 135 4.04 3.93 15.80
N SER A 136 4.37 4.91 14.96
CA SER A 136 4.81 4.70 13.58
C SER A 136 6.33 4.56 13.42
N GLY A 137 7.10 5.03 14.38
CA GLY A 137 8.57 5.00 14.41
C GLY A 137 9.15 3.81 15.15
N ASN A 138 8.37 2.75 15.37
CA ASN A 138 8.87 1.51 15.95
C ASN A 138 9.38 0.62 14.81
N ASP A 139 10.70 0.50 14.69
CA ASP A 139 11.52 -0.56 14.08
C ASP A 139 10.80 -1.74 13.38
N LYS A 140 9.93 -1.48 12.41
CA LYS A 140 9.48 -2.52 11.50
C LYS A 140 10.59 -2.69 10.46
N LYS A 141 11.51 -3.61 10.73
CA LYS A 141 12.36 -4.20 9.69
C LYS A 141 11.47 -4.49 8.48
N ASP A 142 11.88 -4.00 7.30
CA ASP A 142 11.18 -4.33 6.07
C ASP A 142 11.22 -5.85 5.89
N PHE A 143 10.14 -6.42 5.35
CA PHE A 143 10.04 -7.86 5.07
C PHE A 143 11.26 -8.37 4.30
N TRP A 144 11.68 -7.58 3.32
CA TRP A 144 12.80 -7.90 2.45
C TRP A 144 14.17 -7.87 3.14
N ASP A 145 14.24 -7.29 4.34
CA ASP A 145 15.45 -7.19 5.14
C ASP A 145 15.44 -8.19 6.32
N ASP A 146 14.44 -9.09 6.37
CA ASP A 146 14.41 -10.17 7.37
C ASP A 146 15.52 -11.19 7.07
N PRO A 147 16.43 -11.48 8.01
CA PRO A 147 17.54 -12.38 7.76
C PRO A 147 17.09 -13.81 7.42
N ARG A 148 15.89 -14.23 7.85
CA ARG A 148 15.33 -15.55 7.58
C ARG A 148 14.77 -15.67 6.16
N LEU A 149 14.62 -14.55 5.46
CA LEU A 149 14.24 -14.52 4.05
C LEU A 149 15.48 -14.70 3.16
N ILE A 150 15.29 -15.51 2.12
CA ILE A 150 16.27 -15.74 1.08
C ILE A 150 15.61 -15.37 -0.24
N THR A 151 16.24 -14.48 -1.00
CA THR A 151 15.73 -14.00 -2.29
C THR A 151 16.85 -14.02 -3.32
N PRO A 152 16.52 -14.16 -4.62
CA PRO A 152 17.52 -14.03 -5.67
C PRO A 152 18.17 -12.63 -5.69
N PRO A 153 19.44 -12.52 -6.13
CA PRO A 153 20.32 -13.59 -6.61
C PRO A 153 21.15 -14.25 -5.50
N ASP A 154 20.85 -14.00 -4.23
CA ASP A 154 21.73 -14.35 -3.12
C ASP A 154 21.71 -15.87 -2.84
N PHE A 155 22.86 -16.52 -3.03
CA PHE A 155 23.10 -17.89 -2.57
C PHE A 155 23.72 -17.84 -1.17
N LYS A 156 22.97 -18.32 -0.19
CA LYS A 156 23.35 -18.41 1.22
C LYS A 156 23.59 -19.87 1.59
N GLU A 157 24.73 -20.13 2.22
CA GLU A 157 24.95 -21.39 2.94
C GLU A 157 24.08 -21.40 4.21
N ILE A 158 23.18 -22.36 4.29
CA ILE A 158 22.20 -22.50 5.38
C ILE A 158 22.13 -23.97 5.77
N SER A 159 22.13 -24.25 7.07
CA SER A 159 21.96 -25.60 7.59
C SER A 159 20.52 -25.85 8.06
N GLU A 160 19.79 -24.77 8.34
CA GLU A 160 18.41 -24.81 8.81
C GLU A 160 17.45 -25.30 7.72
N PRO A 161 16.29 -25.88 8.11
CA PRO A 161 15.27 -26.29 7.15
C PRO A 161 14.74 -25.11 6.32
N VAL A 162 14.46 -25.38 5.04
CA VAL A 162 14.03 -24.36 4.09
C VAL A 162 12.63 -24.67 3.56
N ILE A 163 11.73 -23.70 3.64
CA ILE A 163 10.50 -23.72 2.84
C ILE A 163 10.70 -22.90 1.58
N PHE A 164 10.60 -23.54 0.41
CA PHE A 164 10.55 -22.83 -0.86
C PHE A 164 9.10 -22.46 -1.20
N LEU A 165 8.87 -21.19 -1.54
CA LEU A 165 7.56 -20.67 -1.92
C LEU A 165 7.37 -20.74 -3.45
N MET A 166 6.91 -21.88 -3.93
CA MET A 166 6.56 -22.09 -5.34
C MET A 166 5.16 -21.56 -5.63
N GLY A 167 4.98 -20.82 -6.72
CA GLY A 167 3.68 -20.27 -7.06
C GLY A 167 3.76 -19.07 -8.02
N PRO A 168 2.63 -18.56 -8.52
CA PRO A 168 2.62 -17.44 -9.44
C PRO A 168 3.10 -16.16 -8.76
N ILE A 169 3.93 -15.39 -9.48
CA ILE A 169 4.44 -14.08 -9.06
C ILE A 169 3.79 -12.97 -9.89
N GLN A 170 3.93 -13.04 -11.21
CA GLN A 170 3.32 -12.08 -12.14
C GLN A 170 1.81 -12.32 -12.22
N GLY A 171 1.01 -11.26 -12.07
CA GLY A 171 -0.45 -11.34 -12.06
C GLY A 171 -1.07 -11.79 -10.74
N ALA A 172 -0.25 -12.23 -9.77
CA ALA A 172 -0.69 -12.63 -8.44
C ALA A 172 -0.51 -11.48 -7.42
N ARG A 173 -1.19 -11.58 -6.27
CA ARG A 173 -0.88 -10.78 -5.08
C ARG A 173 0.49 -11.16 -4.51
N GLU A 174 1.00 -10.37 -3.59
CA GLU A 174 2.24 -10.68 -2.84
C GLU A 174 1.96 -11.67 -1.70
N TRP A 175 1.40 -12.83 -2.03
CA TRP A 175 1.05 -13.88 -1.07
C TRP A 175 2.28 -14.46 -0.38
N GLN A 176 3.47 -14.36 -1.01
CA GLN A 176 4.73 -14.87 -0.46
C GLN A 176 5.10 -14.19 0.87
N ARG A 177 4.80 -12.89 1.01
CA ARG A 177 5.03 -12.15 2.26
C ARG A 177 4.18 -12.70 3.38
N ASP A 178 2.88 -12.90 3.10
CA ASP A 178 1.94 -13.40 4.09
C ASP A 178 2.30 -14.84 4.50
N ALA A 179 2.66 -15.69 3.54
CA ALA A 179 3.14 -17.04 3.79
C ALA A 179 4.37 -17.08 4.71
N ALA A 180 5.38 -16.25 4.40
CA ALA A 180 6.60 -16.18 5.21
C ALA A 180 6.32 -15.78 6.66
N TYR A 181 5.48 -14.76 6.88
CA TYR A 181 5.10 -14.36 8.24
C TYR A 181 4.30 -15.44 8.98
N MET A 182 3.42 -16.17 8.30
CA MET A 182 2.69 -17.30 8.89
C MET A 182 3.67 -18.40 9.31
N ILE A 183 4.58 -18.80 8.42
CA ILE A 183 5.62 -19.81 8.68
C ILE A 183 6.46 -19.40 9.89
N TRP A 184 6.99 -18.18 9.92
CA TRP A 184 7.80 -17.69 11.03
C TRP A 184 7.03 -17.49 12.34
N GLY A 185 5.71 -17.31 12.25
CA GLY A 185 4.82 -17.31 13.41
C GLY A 185 4.70 -18.70 14.04
N MET A 186 4.80 -19.76 13.23
CA MET A 186 4.74 -21.15 13.68
C MET A 186 6.11 -21.69 14.11
N ASN A 187 7.15 -21.42 13.33
CA ASN A 187 8.52 -21.85 13.62
C ASN A 187 9.52 -20.79 13.13
N LYS A 188 10.31 -20.25 14.07
CA LYS A 188 11.26 -19.15 13.80
C LYS A 188 12.57 -19.62 13.17
N ASP A 189 12.87 -20.91 13.26
CA ASP A 189 14.13 -21.51 12.81
C ASP A 189 14.08 -21.91 11.34
N ILE A 190 12.89 -21.91 10.72
CA ILE A 190 12.72 -22.17 9.30
C ILE A 190 13.12 -20.96 8.47
N ARG A 191 13.98 -21.20 7.47
CA ARG A 191 14.30 -20.23 6.43
C ARG A 191 13.25 -20.29 5.32
N VAL A 192 12.95 -19.14 4.71
CA VAL A 192 11.99 -19.06 3.60
C VAL A 192 12.73 -18.60 2.35
N ALA A 193 12.74 -19.46 1.32
CA ALA A 193 13.22 -19.11 -0.01
C ALA A 193 12.05 -18.57 -0.84
N CYS A 194 12.13 -17.28 -1.19
CA CYS A 194 11.10 -16.56 -1.93
C CYS A 194 11.64 -16.15 -3.32
N PRO A 195 11.13 -16.73 -4.42
CA PRO A 195 11.60 -16.39 -5.76
C PRO A 195 11.24 -14.95 -6.19
N ARG A 196 10.26 -14.34 -5.52
CA ARG A 196 9.84 -12.95 -5.79
C ARG A 196 10.89 -11.97 -5.29
N ARG A 197 11.38 -11.11 -6.19
CA ARG A 197 12.32 -10.02 -5.85
C ARG A 197 11.59 -8.77 -5.35
N LYS A 198 12.25 -8.00 -4.47
CA LYS A 198 11.79 -6.68 -4.00
C LYS A 198 11.65 -5.66 -5.14
N PHE A 199 12.63 -5.68 -6.05
CA PHE A 199 12.70 -4.75 -7.18
C PHE A 199 13.00 -5.53 -8.46
N PHE A 200 12.38 -5.09 -9.57
CA PHE A 200 12.77 -5.52 -10.90
C PHE A 200 13.96 -4.65 -11.34
N SER A 201 15.15 -5.25 -11.50
CA SER A 201 16.29 -4.56 -12.08
C SER A 201 16.10 -4.41 -13.59
N GLU A 202 16.60 -3.32 -14.18
CA GLU A 202 16.60 -3.13 -15.64
C GLU A 202 17.45 -4.18 -16.36
N LYS A 203 18.46 -4.72 -15.67
CA LYS A 203 19.25 -5.89 -16.10
C LYS A 203 18.77 -7.10 -15.32
N PHE A 204 17.66 -7.69 -15.77
CA PHE A 204 17.19 -8.95 -15.22
C PHE A 204 18.04 -10.08 -15.79
N ASP A 205 18.88 -10.66 -14.94
CA ASP A 205 19.59 -11.90 -15.25
C ASP A 205 18.64 -13.07 -15.02
N TYR A 206 18.19 -13.65 -16.13
CA TYR A 206 17.25 -14.78 -16.15
C TYR A 206 17.93 -16.07 -15.73
N ASP A 207 19.14 -16.33 -16.22
CA ASP A 207 19.86 -17.57 -15.94
C ASP A 207 20.17 -17.67 -14.44
N THR A 208 20.63 -16.57 -13.83
CA THR A 208 20.84 -16.51 -12.37
C THR A 208 19.55 -16.71 -11.58
N GLN A 209 18.38 -16.25 -12.09
CA GLN A 209 17.10 -16.53 -11.43
C GLN A 209 16.79 -18.02 -11.44
N VAL A 210 16.91 -18.66 -12.61
CA VAL A 210 16.58 -20.07 -12.81
C VAL A 210 17.53 -20.96 -11.99
N ASP A 211 18.81 -20.64 -11.97
CA ASP A 211 19.81 -21.35 -11.16
C ASP A 211 19.51 -21.22 -9.67
N TRP A 212 19.12 -20.03 -9.21
CA TRP A 212 18.73 -19.78 -7.83
C TRP A 212 17.47 -20.57 -7.44
N GLU A 213 16.42 -20.51 -8.27
CA GLU A 213 15.17 -21.24 -8.04
C GLU A 213 15.44 -22.74 -7.97
N THR A 214 16.21 -23.26 -8.93
CA THR A 214 16.59 -24.68 -8.99
C THR A 214 17.35 -25.12 -7.74
N ALA A 215 18.36 -24.35 -7.31
CA ALA A 215 19.16 -24.65 -6.14
C ALA A 215 18.30 -24.70 -4.86
N TYR A 216 17.44 -23.72 -4.65
CA TYR A 216 16.62 -23.64 -3.43
C TYR A 216 15.42 -24.59 -3.44
N LEU A 217 14.87 -24.94 -4.61
CA LEU A 217 13.89 -26.01 -4.72
C LEU A 217 14.50 -27.36 -4.34
N ASN A 218 15.68 -27.70 -4.87
CA ASN A 218 16.40 -28.92 -4.50
C ASN A 218 16.75 -28.92 -3.00
N ARG A 219 17.24 -27.80 -2.47
CA ARG A 219 17.54 -27.67 -1.04
C ARG A 219 16.31 -27.90 -0.16
N ALA A 220 15.18 -27.32 -0.53
CA ALA A 220 13.92 -27.50 0.20
C ALA A 220 13.39 -28.95 0.12
N ALA A 221 13.57 -29.62 -1.02
CA ALA A 221 13.25 -31.04 -1.14
C ALA A 221 14.13 -31.94 -0.26
N GLU A 222 15.43 -31.63 -0.17
CA GLU A 222 16.39 -32.37 0.63
C GLU A 222 16.23 -32.14 2.13
N ASN A 223 16.13 -30.88 2.55
CA ASN A 223 16.10 -30.43 3.95
C ASN A 223 15.06 -29.31 4.15
N GLY A 224 13.79 -29.69 4.15
CA GLY A 224 12.70 -28.72 4.30
C GLY A 224 11.40 -29.18 3.67
N ALA A 225 10.72 -28.27 2.99
CA ALA A 225 9.51 -28.53 2.23
C ALA A 225 9.34 -27.58 1.04
N ILE A 226 8.69 -28.07 -0.03
CA ILE A 226 8.23 -27.23 -1.13
C ILE A 226 6.75 -26.92 -0.89
N LEU A 227 6.44 -25.64 -0.68
CA LEU A 227 5.07 -25.14 -0.59
C LEU A 227 4.68 -24.56 -1.95
N CYS A 228 3.82 -25.26 -2.68
CA CYS A 228 3.20 -24.76 -3.89
C CYS A 228 1.86 -24.09 -3.59
N TRP A 229 1.76 -22.78 -3.75
CA TRP A 229 0.49 -22.06 -3.62
C TRP A 229 0.03 -21.51 -4.96
N LEU A 230 -1.10 -22.03 -5.46
CA LEU A 230 -1.74 -21.59 -6.69
C LEU A 230 -2.72 -20.44 -6.39
N GLU A 231 -2.17 -19.25 -6.16
CA GLU A 231 -2.90 -17.99 -5.91
C GLU A 231 -3.76 -17.62 -7.12
N ARG A 232 -5.01 -17.19 -6.89
CA ARG A 232 -5.90 -16.71 -7.95
C ARG A 232 -5.32 -15.52 -8.71
N GLU A 233 -5.67 -15.39 -9.99
CA GLU A 233 -5.24 -14.26 -10.79
C GLU A 233 -5.85 -12.95 -10.26
N HIS A 234 -4.99 -11.96 -10.04
CA HIS A 234 -5.35 -10.62 -9.58
C HIS A 234 -5.22 -9.58 -10.69
N THR A 235 -4.26 -9.75 -11.59
CA THR A 235 -4.01 -8.86 -12.71
C THR A 235 -3.74 -9.69 -13.95
N HIS A 236 -4.58 -9.49 -14.97
CA HIS A 236 -4.52 -10.23 -16.20
C HIS A 236 -3.50 -9.65 -17.18
N TYR A 237 -2.73 -10.52 -17.82
CA TYR A 237 -1.76 -10.20 -18.86
C TYR A 237 -2.05 -11.06 -20.08
N CYS A 238 -2.39 -10.43 -21.21
CA CYS A 238 -2.83 -11.16 -22.40
C CYS A 238 -1.69 -11.89 -23.12
N GLU A 239 -0.44 -11.49 -22.86
CA GLU A 239 0.74 -12.00 -23.57
C GLU A 239 1.18 -13.40 -23.09
N ARG A 240 0.68 -13.87 -21.95
CA ARG A 240 1.03 -15.18 -21.38
C ARG A 240 -0.12 -15.79 -20.61
N ALA A 241 -0.17 -17.13 -20.58
CA ALA A 241 -1.11 -17.82 -19.71
C ALA A 241 -0.75 -17.57 -18.23
N TYR A 242 -1.76 -17.30 -17.41
CA TYR A 242 -1.57 -17.10 -15.98
C TYR A 242 -0.97 -18.34 -15.31
N ALA A 243 0.05 -18.12 -14.48
CA ALA A 243 0.81 -19.15 -13.77
C ALA A 243 1.43 -20.23 -14.67
N GLN A 244 1.73 -19.93 -15.94
CA GLN A 244 2.26 -20.91 -16.91
C GLN A 244 3.50 -21.66 -16.40
N THR A 245 4.50 -20.94 -15.89
CA THR A 245 5.74 -21.54 -15.36
C THR A 245 5.46 -22.40 -14.13
N THR A 246 4.71 -21.86 -13.16
CA THR A 246 4.31 -22.59 -11.95
C THR A 246 3.56 -23.89 -12.25
N ARG A 247 2.71 -23.92 -13.28
CA ARG A 247 2.01 -25.16 -13.69
C ARG A 247 2.99 -26.21 -14.19
N PHE A 248 4.03 -25.80 -14.93
CA PHE A 248 5.09 -26.69 -15.39
C PHE A 248 5.91 -27.21 -14.20
N GLU A 249 6.36 -26.32 -13.31
CA GLU A 249 7.13 -26.67 -12.11
C GLU A 249 6.37 -27.61 -11.17
N LEU A 250 5.05 -27.39 -10.98
CA LEU A 250 4.22 -28.30 -10.20
C LEU A 250 4.17 -29.70 -10.83
N GLY A 251 4.09 -29.80 -12.15
CA GLY A 251 4.15 -31.08 -12.86
C GLY A 251 5.49 -31.78 -12.64
N GLU A 252 6.59 -31.05 -12.76
CA GLU A 252 7.95 -31.58 -12.53
C GLU A 252 8.12 -32.10 -11.09
N TRP A 253 7.76 -31.30 -10.09
CA TRP A 253 7.91 -31.68 -8.68
C TRP A 253 6.94 -32.77 -8.25
N LYS A 254 5.75 -32.82 -8.85
CA LYS A 254 4.84 -33.98 -8.73
C LYS A 254 5.53 -35.25 -9.25
N SER A 255 6.09 -35.23 -10.45
CA SER A 255 6.76 -36.41 -11.02
C SER A 255 8.00 -36.83 -10.23
N LYS A 256 8.77 -35.88 -9.70
CA LYS A 256 9.88 -36.17 -8.78
C LYS A 256 9.39 -36.80 -7.47
N TYR A 257 8.26 -36.33 -6.94
CA TYR A 257 7.62 -36.92 -5.76
C TYR A 257 7.20 -38.38 -6.02
N GLU A 258 6.52 -38.64 -7.15
CA GLU A 258 6.09 -39.99 -7.56
C GLU A 258 7.27 -40.96 -7.70
N ALA A 259 8.39 -40.49 -8.26
CA ALA A 259 9.56 -41.32 -8.49
C ALA A 259 10.35 -41.63 -7.21
N ASN A 260 10.46 -40.67 -6.28
CA ASN A 260 11.43 -40.75 -5.18
C ASN A 260 10.81 -40.89 -3.77
N GLY A 261 9.51 -40.62 -3.60
CA GLY A 261 8.76 -40.89 -2.36
C GLY A 261 9.19 -40.14 -1.08
N GLY A 262 10.15 -39.22 -1.13
CA GLY A 262 10.74 -38.57 0.05
C GLY A 262 10.71 -37.03 0.04
N ILE A 263 9.96 -36.41 -0.88
CA ILE A 263 9.88 -34.95 -1.01
C ILE A 263 8.71 -34.45 -0.18
N ASN A 264 8.98 -33.50 0.72
CA ASN A 264 7.94 -32.79 1.47
C ASN A 264 7.24 -31.75 0.57
N LEU A 265 6.42 -32.22 -0.36
CA LEU A 265 5.60 -31.37 -1.22
C LEU A 265 4.24 -31.09 -0.57
N VAL A 266 3.87 -29.82 -0.48
CA VAL A 266 2.53 -29.38 -0.07
C VAL A 266 1.96 -28.50 -1.18
N VAL A 267 0.70 -28.73 -1.53
CA VAL A 267 0.02 -27.96 -2.57
C VAL A 267 -1.20 -27.29 -1.97
N GLY A 268 -1.39 -26.00 -2.23
CA GLY A 268 -2.62 -25.31 -1.93
C GLY A 268 -3.14 -24.55 -3.13
N ILE A 269 -4.45 -24.46 -3.26
CA ILE A 269 -5.09 -23.81 -4.41
C ILE A 269 -6.15 -22.84 -3.90
N ASP A 270 -6.03 -21.58 -4.30
CA ASP A 270 -6.98 -20.55 -3.94
C ASP A 270 -8.32 -20.71 -4.67
N GLU A 271 -9.40 -20.30 -4.00
CA GLU A 271 -10.75 -20.27 -4.56
C GLU A 271 -10.83 -19.19 -5.65
N GLY A 272 -10.64 -19.62 -6.89
CA GLY A 272 -10.61 -18.75 -8.06
C GLY A 272 -9.41 -18.98 -8.97
N PHE A 273 -8.48 -19.88 -8.62
CA PHE A 273 -7.43 -20.28 -9.53
C PHE A 273 -7.99 -20.96 -10.78
N SER A 274 -7.61 -20.47 -11.96
CA SER A 274 -8.08 -21.00 -13.24
C SER A 274 -7.67 -22.47 -13.42
N ASN A 275 -8.64 -23.33 -13.73
CA ASN A 275 -8.47 -24.79 -13.82
C ASN A 275 -8.01 -25.47 -12.52
N GLY A 276 -8.18 -24.85 -11.34
CA GLY A 276 -7.82 -25.46 -10.06
C GLY A 276 -8.46 -26.83 -9.82
N ARG A 277 -9.74 -27.00 -10.15
CA ARG A 277 -10.47 -28.28 -10.00
C ARG A 277 -9.80 -29.46 -10.73
N TYR A 278 -9.28 -29.21 -11.95
CA TYR A 278 -8.61 -30.26 -12.72
C TYR A 278 -7.27 -30.64 -12.08
N ILE A 279 -6.49 -29.64 -11.65
CA ILE A 279 -5.21 -29.86 -10.97
C ILE A 279 -5.42 -30.66 -9.68
N LEU A 280 -6.41 -30.29 -8.86
CA LEU A 280 -6.76 -31.03 -7.64
C LEU A 280 -7.08 -32.49 -7.95
N LYS A 281 -7.95 -32.76 -8.93
CA LYS A 281 -8.33 -34.12 -9.28
C LYS A 281 -7.12 -34.95 -9.68
N ARG A 282 -6.27 -34.43 -10.59
CA ARG A 282 -5.08 -35.16 -11.06
C ARG A 282 -4.06 -35.38 -9.94
N LEU A 283 -3.82 -34.37 -9.11
CA LEU A 283 -2.89 -34.49 -7.99
C LEU A 283 -3.38 -35.49 -6.95
N SER A 284 -4.66 -35.47 -6.58
CA SER A 284 -5.22 -36.43 -5.62
C SER A 284 -5.24 -37.87 -6.14
N ASP A 285 -5.45 -38.06 -7.45
CA ASP A 285 -5.46 -39.39 -8.05
C ASP A 285 -4.05 -39.99 -8.12
N ASP A 286 -3.09 -39.18 -8.54
CA ASP A 286 -1.73 -39.64 -8.81
C ASP A 286 -0.86 -39.64 -7.54
N CYS A 287 -1.08 -38.69 -6.62
CA CYS A 287 -0.30 -38.48 -5.40
C CYS A 287 -1.22 -38.26 -4.17
N PRO A 288 -1.96 -39.29 -3.72
CA PRO A 288 -2.96 -39.15 -2.65
C PRO A 288 -2.38 -38.67 -1.31
N ASP A 289 -1.08 -38.91 -1.07
CA ASP A 289 -0.39 -38.55 0.16
C ASP A 289 0.15 -37.11 0.17
N VAL A 290 0.12 -36.40 -0.95
CA VAL A 290 0.50 -34.98 -1.03
C VAL A 290 -0.59 -34.15 -0.35
N PRO A 291 -0.30 -33.40 0.74
CA PRO A 291 -1.30 -32.59 1.40
C PRO A 291 -1.81 -31.49 0.48
N ILE A 292 -3.13 -31.45 0.31
CA ILE A 292 -3.83 -30.41 -0.43
C ILE A 292 -4.51 -29.45 0.55
N ALA A 293 -4.19 -28.16 0.47
CA ALA A 293 -4.74 -27.10 1.31
C ALA A 293 -5.73 -26.21 0.56
N LYS A 294 -6.75 -25.72 1.27
CA LYS A 294 -7.78 -24.82 0.74
C LYS A 294 -7.53 -23.35 1.08
N SER A 295 -6.55 -23.07 1.92
CA SER A 295 -6.15 -21.72 2.28
C SER A 295 -4.63 -21.62 2.40
N LEU A 296 -4.09 -20.41 2.22
CA LEU A 296 -2.65 -20.16 2.35
C LEU A 296 -2.14 -20.53 3.76
N LYS A 297 -2.93 -20.22 4.80
CA LYS A 297 -2.61 -20.55 6.19
C LYS A 297 -2.47 -22.06 6.39
N GLU A 298 -3.45 -22.82 5.91
CA GLU A 298 -3.42 -24.29 5.97
C GLU A 298 -2.24 -24.88 5.18
N ALA A 299 -1.91 -24.29 4.02
CA ALA A 299 -0.74 -24.72 3.24
C ALA A 299 0.57 -24.50 4.02
N CYS A 300 0.69 -23.36 4.71
CA CYS A 300 1.85 -23.07 5.55
C CYS A 300 1.93 -24.02 6.76
N GLU A 301 0.79 -24.29 7.42
CA GLU A 301 0.70 -25.23 8.55
C GLU A 301 1.20 -26.61 8.15
N LYS A 302 0.66 -27.16 7.06
CA LYS A 302 1.05 -28.47 6.52
C LYS A 302 2.53 -28.53 6.11
N ALA A 303 3.07 -27.46 5.55
CA ALA A 303 4.48 -27.41 5.18
C ALA A 303 5.41 -27.41 6.40
N VAL A 304 5.03 -26.71 7.48
CA VAL A 304 5.77 -26.74 8.74
C VAL A 304 5.64 -28.10 9.41
N GLU A 305 4.45 -28.70 9.45
CA GLU A 305 4.22 -30.05 9.99
C GLU A 305 5.12 -31.09 9.31
N LYS A 306 5.22 -31.09 7.98
CA LYS A 306 6.09 -32.00 7.22
C LYS A 306 7.57 -31.91 7.58
N ILE A 307 8.04 -30.72 7.98
CA ILE A 307 9.42 -30.53 8.44
C ILE A 307 9.61 -31.11 9.85
N LEU A 308 8.63 -30.89 10.73
CA LEU A 308 8.68 -31.36 12.10
C LEU A 308 8.57 -32.89 12.20
N GLU A 309 7.70 -33.52 11.40
CA GLU A 309 7.55 -34.99 11.32
C GLU A 309 8.85 -35.69 10.93
N ARG A 310 9.70 -35.05 10.13
CA ARG A 310 10.99 -35.62 9.70
C ARG A 310 12.09 -35.48 10.76
N SER A 311 11.89 -34.61 11.74
CA SER A 311 12.85 -34.33 12.81
C SER A 311 12.59 -35.15 14.09
N SER A 312 11.46 -35.85 14.16
CA SER A 312 11.05 -36.76 15.25
C SER A 312 11.39 -38.21 14.94
#